data_AF-A0A815PQ67-F1
#
_entry.id   AF-A0A815PQ67-F1
#
_cell.length_a   1.000
_cell.length_b   1.000
_cell.length_c   1.000
_cell.angle_alpha   90.00
_cell.angle_beta   90.00
_cell.angle_gamma   90.00
#
_symmetry.space_group_name_H-M   'P 1'
#
loop_
_entity.id
_entity.type
_entity.pdbx_description
1 polymer ?
#
loop_
_entity_poly.entity_id
_entity_poly.type
_entity_poly.pdbx_seq_one_letter_code
_entity_poly.pdbx_strand_id
1 'polypeptide(L)'
;MAQSLYNMGIAEMVTEDYLLSMSHYKDSLLIQLKSIPNHLQTAQTYLTIGVAYVLHYPIEERSNALENFEKALATYEKQPLSLSYPYLTQTLILIGEEL
;
A
#
# COMPACT_ATOMS: atom_id res chain seq x y z
N MET A 1 -16.89 3.20 4.06
CA MET A 1 -16.81 2.64 2.70
C MET A 1 -15.39 2.25 2.34
N ALA A 2 -14.42 3.18 2.25
CA ALA A 2 -13.02 2.85 1.95
C ALA A 2 -12.42 1.77 2.87
N GLN A 3 -12.49 1.96 4.19
CA GLN A 3 -11.96 0.98 5.15
C GLN A 3 -12.59 -0.41 5.01
N SER A 4 -13.89 -0.49 4.68
CA SER A 4 -14.58 -1.76 4.46
C SER A 4 -14.03 -2.49 3.24
N LEU A 5 -13.78 -1.77 2.14
CA LEU A 5 -13.14 -2.32 0.94
C LEU A 5 -11.70 -2.78 1.22
N TYR A 6 -10.92 -1.99 1.95
CA TYR A 6 -9.59 -2.42 2.39
C TYR A 6 -9.65 -3.74 3.19
N ASN A 7 -10.57 -3.84 4.15
CA ASN A 7 -10.72 -5.06 4.95
C ASN A 7 -11.21 -6.26 4.11
N MET A 8 -12.05 -6.02 3.10
CA MET A 8 -12.43 -7.06 2.13
C MET A 8 -11.23 -7.52 1.32
N GLY A 9 -10.37 -6.59 0.87
CA GLY A 9 -9.12 -6.95 0.21
C GLY A 9 -8.23 -7.84 1.10
N ILE A 10 -8.11 -7.51 2.39
CA ILE A 10 -7.36 -8.35 3.34
C ILE A 10 -7.98 -9.75 3.46
N ALA A 11 -9.31 -9.84 3.56
CA ALA A 11 -9.99 -11.14 3.62
C ALA A 11 -9.72 -11.98 2.36
N GLU A 12 -9.77 -11.36 1.17
CA GLU A 12 -9.52 -12.05 -0.10
C GLU A 12 -8.03 -12.43 -0.29
N MET A 13 -7.09 -11.65 0.26
CA MET A 13 -5.69 -12.08 0.34
C MET A 13 -5.53 -13.37 1.13
N VAL A 14 -6.28 -13.51 2.24
CA VAL A 14 -6.21 -14.70 3.11
C VAL A 14 -6.82 -15.94 2.43
N THR A 15 -7.82 -15.75 1.58
CA THR A 15 -8.41 -16.82 0.76
C THR A 15 -7.70 -17.04 -0.57
N GLU A 16 -6.56 -16.37 -0.79
CA GLU A 16 -5.71 -16.45 -1.99
C GLU A 16 -6.39 -15.94 -3.29
N ASP A 17 -7.50 -15.19 -3.20
CA ASP A 17 -8.08 -14.48 -4.34
C ASP A 17 -7.39 -13.12 -4.53
N TYR A 18 -6.17 -13.17 -5.05
CA TYR A 18 -5.31 -11.99 -5.21
C TYR A 18 -5.89 -10.98 -6.20
N LEU A 19 -6.61 -11.43 -7.23
CA LEU A 19 -7.21 -10.54 -8.22
C LEU A 19 -8.35 -9.72 -7.61
N LEU A 20 -9.25 -10.38 -6.88
CA LEU A 20 -10.36 -9.70 -6.22
C LEU A 20 -9.87 -8.80 -5.09
N SER A 21 -8.88 -9.28 -4.32
CA SER A 21 -8.20 -8.48 -3.31
C SER A 21 -7.63 -7.18 -3.87
N MET A 22 -6.87 -7.27 -4.96
CA MET A 22 -6.26 -6.12 -5.61
C MET A 22 -7.31 -5.13 -6.13
N SER A 23 -8.44 -5.62 -6.63
CA SER A 23 -9.58 -4.76 -7.01
C SER A 23 -10.10 -3.96 -5.81
N HIS A 24 -10.35 -4.63 -4.67
CA HIS A 24 -10.84 -3.98 -3.46
C HIS A 24 -9.84 -2.95 -2.89
N TYR A 25 -8.54 -3.24 -2.92
CA TYR A 25 -7.52 -2.27 -2.50
C TYR A 25 -7.51 -1.03 -3.40
N LYS A 26 -7.60 -1.20 -4.72
CA LYS A 26 -7.67 -0.09 -5.68
C LYS A 26 -8.92 0.76 -5.49
N ASP A 27 -10.07 0.14 -5.24
CA ASP A 27 -11.32 0.85 -4.95
C ASP A 27 -11.25 1.62 -3.62
N SER A 28 -10.69 1.00 -2.58
CA SER A 28 -10.42 1.66 -1.31
C SER A 28 -9.54 2.90 -1.51
N LEU A 29 -8.43 2.72 -2.23
CA LEU A 29 -7.46 3.78 -2.50
C LEU A 29 -8.11 4.95 -3.27
N LEU A 30 -8.91 4.65 -4.28
CA LEU A 30 -9.63 5.66 -5.07
C LEU A 30 -10.56 6.51 -4.20
N ILE A 31 -11.26 5.90 -3.24
CA ILE A 31 -12.13 6.64 -2.30
C ILE A 31 -11.28 7.49 -1.34
N GLN A 32 -10.21 6.92 -0.78
CA GLN A 32 -9.32 7.63 0.15
C GLN A 32 -8.74 8.90 -0.50
N LEU A 33 -8.24 8.78 -1.73
CA LEU A 33 -7.67 9.90 -2.50
C LEU A 33 -8.69 11.00 -2.81
N LYS A 34 -9.98 10.67 -2.96
CA LYS A 34 -11.06 11.64 -3.17
C LYS A 34 -11.50 12.34 -1.88
N SER A 35 -11.39 11.68 -0.73
CA SER A 35 -11.86 12.23 0.55
C SER A 35 -10.80 13.09 1.24
N ILE A 36 -9.61 12.53 1.50
CA ILE A 36 -8.53 13.22 2.20
C ILE A 36 -7.20 12.80 1.56
N PRO A 37 -6.61 13.62 0.69
CA PRO A 37 -5.34 13.30 0.07
C PRO A 37 -4.22 13.24 1.12
N ASN A 38 -3.28 12.31 0.91
CA ASN A 38 -2.10 12.09 1.75
C ASN A 38 -2.38 11.64 3.21
N HIS A 39 -3.47 10.93 3.50
CA HIS A 39 -3.78 10.42 4.83
C HIS A 39 -3.01 9.12 5.19
N LEU A 40 -2.81 8.82 6.48
CA LEU A 40 -2.11 7.61 6.95
C LEU A 40 -2.72 6.30 6.40
N GLN A 41 -4.04 6.22 6.27
CA GLN A 41 -4.72 5.06 5.67
C GLN A 41 -4.38 4.88 4.19
N THR A 42 -4.14 5.98 3.47
CA THR A 42 -3.69 5.94 2.07
C THR A 42 -2.30 5.34 1.98
N ALA A 43 -1.38 5.75 2.87
CA ALA A 43 -0.04 5.18 2.94
C ALA A 43 -0.07 3.67 3.25
N GLN A 44 -0.93 3.25 4.19
CA GLN A 44 -1.13 1.83 4.51
C GLN A 44 -1.66 1.04 3.31
N THR A 45 -2.61 1.61 2.56
CA THR A 45 -3.17 0.94 1.39
C THR A 45 -2.12 0.77 0.29
N TYR A 46 -1.31 1.80 0.03
CA TYR A 46 -0.15 1.71 -0.88
C TYR A 46 0.84 0.63 -0.42
N LEU A 47 1.22 0.62 0.86
CA LEU A 47 2.12 -0.41 1.42
C LEU A 47 1.56 -1.82 1.19
N THR A 48 0.27 -2.04 1.47
CA THR A 48 -0.37 -3.35 1.28
C THR A 48 -0.36 -3.79 -0.18
N ILE A 49 -0.65 -2.88 -1.12
CA ILE A 49 -0.57 -3.16 -2.55
C ILE A 49 0.86 -3.52 -2.96
N GLY A 50 1.85 -2.75 -2.49
CA GLY A 50 3.27 -3.02 -2.77
C GLY A 50 3.71 -4.40 -2.29
N VAL A 51 3.34 -4.76 -1.05
CA VAL A 51 3.59 -6.10 -0.49
C VAL A 51 2.89 -7.18 -1.31
N ALA A 52 1.65 -6.95 -1.74
CA ALA A 52 0.91 -7.91 -2.56
C ALA A 52 1.65 -8.19 -3.89
N TYR A 53 2.16 -7.15 -4.56
CA TYR A 53 2.99 -7.31 -5.75
C TYR A 53 4.28 -8.10 -5.48
N VAL A 54 4.94 -7.87 -4.34
CA VAL A 54 6.15 -8.61 -3.98
C VAL A 54 5.86 -10.10 -3.77
N LEU A 55 4.81 -10.43 -3.03
CA LEU A 55 4.57 -11.78 -2.54
C LEU A 55 3.77 -12.67 -3.52
N HIS A 56 2.89 -12.07 -4.31
CA HIS A 56 1.85 -12.83 -5.05
C HIS A 56 1.85 -12.56 -6.56
N TYR A 57 2.71 -11.67 -7.06
CA TYR A 57 2.82 -11.38 -8.49
C TYR A 57 4.21 -11.74 -9.05
N PRO A 58 4.32 -11.95 -10.38
CA PRO A 58 5.60 -12.23 -11.04
C PRO A 58 6.65 -11.13 -10.82
N ILE A 59 7.91 -11.47 -11.01
CA ILE A 59 9.03 -10.55 -10.76
C ILE A 59 9.03 -9.35 -11.73
N GLU A 60 8.43 -9.50 -12.89
CA GLU A 60 8.26 -8.45 -13.89
C GLU A 60 7.35 -7.31 -13.38
N GLU A 61 6.50 -7.60 -12.39
CA GLU A 61 5.57 -6.65 -11.76
C GLU A 61 6.20 -5.91 -10.56
N ARG A 62 7.48 -6.12 -10.24
CA ARG A 62 8.13 -5.45 -9.09
C ARG A 62 8.27 -3.95 -9.26
N SER A 63 8.23 -3.44 -10.49
CA SER A 63 8.10 -2.00 -10.76
C SER A 63 6.82 -1.41 -10.13
N ASN A 64 5.72 -2.15 -10.15
CA ASN A 64 4.48 -1.75 -9.48
C ASN A 64 4.63 -1.81 -7.95
N ALA A 65 5.37 -2.78 -7.41
CA ALA A 65 5.67 -2.82 -5.98
C ALA A 65 6.46 -1.57 -5.54
N LEU A 66 7.53 -1.24 -6.27
CA LEU A 66 8.38 -0.08 -6.01
C LEU A 66 7.56 1.22 -6.03
N GLU A 67 6.77 1.45 -7.07
CA GLU A 67 5.93 2.65 -7.19
C GLU A 67 4.98 2.79 -5.98
N ASN A 68 4.42 1.69 -5.49
CA ASN A 68 3.54 1.71 -4.33
C ASN A 68 4.32 2.00 -3.03
N PHE A 69 5.52 1.45 -2.84
CA PHE A 69 6.36 1.75 -1.68
C PHE A 69 6.82 3.22 -1.66
N GLU A 70 7.20 3.77 -2.80
CA GLU A 70 7.55 5.19 -2.94
C GLU A 70 6.36 6.10 -2.58
N LYS A 71 5.15 5.77 -3.06
CA LYS A 71 3.93 6.52 -2.71
C LYS A 71 3.58 6.40 -1.23
N ALA A 72 3.78 5.23 -0.62
CA ALA A 72 3.59 5.04 0.81
C ALA A 72 4.57 5.91 1.61
N LEU A 73 5.86 5.84 1.27
CA LEU A 73 6.92 6.64 1.91
C LEU A 73 6.64 8.14 1.79
N ALA A 74 6.38 8.62 0.58
CA ALA A 74 6.07 10.03 0.33
C ALA A 74 4.82 10.51 1.08
N THR A 75 3.87 9.61 1.35
CA THR A 75 2.70 9.95 2.17
C THR A 75 3.06 10.01 3.65
N TYR A 76 3.86 9.07 4.16
CA TYR A 76 4.32 9.07 5.55
C TYR A 76 5.20 10.28 5.87
N GLU A 77 6.09 10.68 4.97
CA GLU A 77 6.99 11.83 5.16
C GLU A 77 6.25 13.16 5.30
N LYS A 78 5.10 13.30 4.62
CA LYS A 78 4.25 14.49 4.71
C LYS A 78 3.47 14.60 6.02
N GLN A 79 3.43 13.54 6.83
CA GLN A 79 2.69 13.55 8.08
C GLN A 79 3.51 14.22 9.19
N PRO A 80 2.88 15.02 10.08
CA PRO A 80 3.57 15.60 11.25
C PRO A 80 4.19 14.54 12.17
N LEU A 81 3.61 13.33 12.14
CA LEU A 81 4.05 12.15 12.87
C LEU A 81 5.11 11.33 12.12
N SER A 82 5.69 11.82 11.02
CA SER A 82 6.74 11.09 10.28
C SER A 82 7.94 10.74 11.16
N LEU A 83 8.31 11.64 12.08
CA LEU A 83 9.34 11.42 13.10
C LEU A 83 8.97 10.31 14.10
N SER A 84 7.71 9.89 14.17
CA SER A 84 7.23 8.79 15.01
C SER A 84 7.23 7.43 14.31
N TYR A 85 7.47 7.38 12.99
CA TYR A 85 7.57 6.13 12.21
C TYR A 85 8.94 5.91 11.52
N PRO A 86 10.09 6.24 12.14
CA PRO A 86 11.40 6.18 11.47
C PRO A 86 11.79 4.76 11.02
N TYR A 87 11.34 3.74 11.76
CA TYR A 87 11.57 2.35 11.37
C TYR A 87 10.79 1.98 10.11
N LEU A 88 9.53 2.42 9.99
CA LEU A 88 8.70 2.12 8.82
C LEU A 88 9.24 2.79 7.56
N THR A 89 9.67 4.05 7.65
CA THR A 89 10.29 4.76 6.52
C THR A 89 11.59 4.08 6.11
N GLN A 90 12.42 3.66 7.06
CA GLN A 90 13.65 2.93 6.76
C GLN A 90 13.38 1.59 6.09
N THR A 91 12.39 0.82 6.58
CA THR A 91 12.00 -0.44 5.96
C THR A 91 11.50 -0.24 4.53
N LEU A 92 10.69 0.79 4.27
CA LEU A 92 10.20 1.10 2.93
C LEU A 92 11.33 1.45 1.95
N ILE A 93 12.33 2.21 2.41
CA ILE A 93 13.50 2.55 1.61
C ILE A 93 14.27 1.27 1.24
N LEU A 94 14.56 0.42 2.23
CA LEU A 94 15.31 -0.82 1.99
C LEU A 94 14.57 -1.76 1.03
N ILE A 95 13.26 -1.92 1.21
CA ILE A 95 12.46 -2.74 0.28
C ILE A 95 12.50 -2.15 -1.13
N GLY A 96 12.42 -0.83 -1.27
CA GLY A 96 12.54 -0.17 -2.57
C GLY A 96 13.91 -0.39 -3.24
N GLU A 97 14.99 -0.46 -2.47
CA GLU A 97 16.34 -0.73 -2.99
C GLU A 97 16.56 -2.20 -3.42
N GLU A 98 15.74 -3.13 -2.92
CA GLU A 98 15.84 -4.57 -3.19
C GLU A 98 14.98 -5.05 -4.38
N LEU A 99 14.21 -4.17 -5.01
CA LEU A 99 13.26 -4.46 -6.10
C LEU A 99 13.77 -4.04 -7.49
#